data_AF-A0A7R7TFT7-F1
#
_entry.id   AF-A0A7R7TFT7-F1
#
_cell.length_a   1.000
_cell.length_b   1.000
_cell.length_c   1.000
_cell.angle_alpha   90.00
_cell.angle_beta   90.00
_cell.angle_gamma   90.00
#
_symmetry.space_group_name_H-M   'P 1'
#
loop_
_entity.id
_entity.type
_entity.pdbx_description
1 polymer ?
#
loop_
_entity_poly.entity_id
_entity_poly.type
_entity_poly.pdbx_seq_one_letter_code
_entity_poly.pdbx_strand_id
1 'polypeptide(L)'
;MDRLVYTHFITPDYFQWTLNSHLGNAFGPEPVLWQTASFRPKNRSEDVKGLYLVGQSYQPGAGLPSVMMSAKITARLIAHDLGLEKAPKGLLEARG
;
A
#
# COMPACT_ATOMS: atom_id res chain seq x y z
N MET A 1 8.98 -32.91 -18.72
CA MET A 1 10.05 -31.90 -18.55
C MET A 1 10.92 -31.76 -19.81
N ASP A 2 10.82 -32.67 -20.77
CA ASP A 2 11.76 -32.83 -21.89
C ASP A 2 11.72 -31.73 -22.98
N ARG A 3 10.92 -30.67 -22.79
CA ARG A 3 10.82 -29.51 -23.69
C ARG A 3 10.76 -28.16 -22.96
N LEU A 4 11.17 -28.12 -21.69
CA LEU A 4 11.22 -26.86 -20.94
C LEU A 4 12.41 -26.02 -21.45
N VAL A 5 12.14 -24.93 -22.16
CA VAL A 5 13.19 -24.07 -22.75
C VAL A 5 13.75 -23.06 -21.75
N TYR A 6 12.95 -22.63 -20.78
CA TYR A 6 13.34 -21.67 -19.76
C TYR A 6 12.55 -21.89 -18.47
N THR A 7 13.21 -21.72 -17.33
CA THR A 7 12.59 -21.71 -16.01
C THR A 7 13.20 -20.61 -15.17
N HIS A 8 12.34 -19.93 -14.42
CA HIS A 8 12.75 -18.92 -13.46
C HIS A 8 11.85 -19.04 -12.24
N PHE A 9 12.44 -18.88 -11.07
CA PHE A 9 11.73 -18.92 -9.81
C PHE A 9 12.23 -17.80 -8.91
N ILE A 10 11.34 -17.35 -8.05
CA ILE A 10 11.56 -16.29 -7.07
C ILE A 10 11.28 -16.91 -5.70
N THR A 11 12.18 -16.70 -4.74
CA THR A 11 12.02 -17.15 -3.35
C THR A 11 11.59 -15.99 -2.45
N PRO A 12 11.11 -16.25 -1.22
CA PRO A 12 10.85 -15.19 -0.24
C PRO A 12 12.05 -14.26 0.01
N ASP A 13 13.28 -14.72 -0.18
CA ASP A 13 14.50 -13.89 -0.08
C ASP A 13 14.47 -12.71 -1.05
N TYR A 14 13.92 -12.90 -2.25
CA TYR A 14 13.78 -11.80 -3.21
C TYR A 14 12.87 -10.71 -2.65
N PHE A 15 11.74 -11.07 -2.06
CA PHE A 15 10.84 -10.11 -1.44
C PHE A 15 11.53 -9.38 -0.28
N GLN A 16 12.29 -10.11 0.55
CA GLN A 16 13.00 -9.52 1.69
C GLN A 16 14.12 -8.57 1.29
N TRP A 17 14.99 -8.97 0.38
CA TRP A 17 16.22 -8.24 0.07
C TRP A 17 16.11 -7.32 -1.14
N THR A 18 15.18 -7.60 -2.07
CA THR A 18 14.99 -6.77 -3.27
C THR A 18 13.84 -5.78 -3.11
N LEU A 19 12.74 -6.21 -2.47
CA LEU A 19 11.55 -5.36 -2.29
C LEU A 19 11.43 -4.77 -0.87
N ASN A 20 12.40 -5.04 0.01
CA ASN A 20 12.39 -4.65 1.42
C ASN A 20 11.12 -5.10 2.18
N SER A 21 10.53 -6.22 1.78
CA SER A 21 9.41 -6.83 2.47
C SER A 21 9.88 -7.63 3.67
N HIS A 22 9.59 -7.17 4.88
CA HIS A 22 9.95 -7.88 6.11
C HIS A 22 9.50 -9.36 6.08
N LEU A 23 10.39 -10.30 6.42
CA LEU A 23 10.15 -11.76 6.39
C LEU A 23 9.76 -12.32 5.01
N GLY A 24 10.08 -11.61 3.93
CA GLY A 24 9.77 -12.06 2.57
C GLY A 24 8.27 -12.02 2.23
N ASN A 25 7.48 -11.20 2.92
CA ASN A 25 6.04 -11.13 2.68
C ASN A 25 5.71 -10.53 1.31
N ALA A 26 4.73 -11.13 0.61
CA ALA A 26 4.23 -10.59 -0.65
C ALA A 26 3.02 -9.65 -0.46
N PHE A 27 2.25 -9.84 0.62
CA PHE A 27 0.95 -9.19 0.83
C PHE A 27 0.82 -8.48 2.18
N GLY A 28 1.93 -8.06 2.78
CA GLY A 28 1.91 -7.35 4.07
C GLY A 28 1.54 -8.27 5.24
N PRO A 29 1.06 -7.70 6.36
CA PRO A 29 0.70 -8.48 7.54
C PRO A 29 -0.48 -9.41 7.25
N GLU A 30 -0.47 -10.57 7.91
CA GLU A 30 -1.52 -11.58 7.80
C GLU A 30 -2.90 -10.95 8.11
N PRO A 31 -3.91 -11.19 7.27
CA PRO A 31 -5.26 -10.71 7.54
C PRO A 31 -5.89 -11.56 8.66
N VAL A 32 -5.65 -11.16 9.92
CA VAL A 32 -6.32 -11.78 11.07
C VAL A 32 -7.71 -11.17 11.23
N LEU A 33 -8.74 -11.99 11.51
CA LEU A 33 -10.16 -11.57 11.55
C LEU A 33 -10.44 -10.40 12.52
N TRP A 34 -9.63 -10.24 13.57
CA TRP A 34 -9.73 -9.14 14.54
C TRP A 34 -9.14 -7.81 14.02
N GLN A 35 -8.41 -7.84 12.90
CA GLN A 35 -7.85 -6.66 12.21
C GLN A 35 -8.77 -6.12 11.11
N THR A 36 -10.05 -6.50 11.10
CA THR A 36 -10.98 -6.03 10.07
C THR A 36 -11.38 -4.57 10.31
N ALA A 37 -11.15 -3.75 9.27
CA ALA A 37 -11.58 -2.36 9.06
C ALA A 37 -11.07 -1.23 9.98
N SER A 38 -11.02 -1.40 11.31
CA SER A 38 -10.80 -0.25 12.23
C SER A 38 -9.45 -0.21 12.94
N PHE A 39 -8.73 -1.33 13.00
CA PHE A 39 -7.45 -1.44 13.72
C PHE A 39 -6.21 -1.50 12.82
N ARG A 40 -6.38 -1.34 11.50
CA ARG A 40 -5.22 -1.18 10.63
C ARG A 40 -4.57 0.19 10.87
N PRO A 41 -3.23 0.27 10.80
CA PRO A 41 -2.54 1.55 10.94
C PRO A 41 -3.08 2.56 9.93
N LYS A 42 -3.43 3.74 10.42
CA LYS A 42 -3.95 4.84 9.61
C LYS A 42 -2.87 5.34 8.65
N ASN A 43 -3.28 5.90 7.52
CA ASN A 43 -2.39 6.50 6.52
C ASN A 43 -1.73 7.81 6.98
N ARG A 44 -2.01 8.23 8.21
CA ARG A 44 -1.41 9.37 8.91
C ARG A 44 -0.94 8.89 10.27
N SER A 45 0.29 9.21 10.62
CA SER A 45 0.84 8.93 11.95
C SER A 45 0.13 9.76 13.01
N GLU A 46 -0.23 9.12 14.12
CA GLU A 46 -0.82 9.80 15.29
C GLU A 46 0.27 10.45 16.16
N ASP A 47 1.50 9.93 16.10
CA ASP A 47 2.62 10.37 16.95
C ASP A 47 3.50 11.45 16.27
N VAL A 48 3.64 11.42 14.94
CA VAL A 48 4.54 12.31 14.20
C VAL A 48 3.74 13.19 13.23
N LYS A 49 3.74 14.50 13.49
CA LYS A 49 3.06 15.48 12.63
C LYS A 49 3.71 15.51 11.24
N GLY A 50 2.89 15.37 10.20
CA GLY A 50 3.34 15.42 8.81
C GLY A 50 3.93 14.10 8.29
N LEU A 51 3.90 13.03 9.08
CA LEU A 51 4.25 11.69 8.63
C LEU A 51 3.02 10.97 8.11
N TYR A 52 3.11 10.51 6.87
CA TYR A 52 2.05 9.76 6.20
C TYR A 52 2.58 8.42 5.69
N LEU A 53 1.69 7.44 5.66
CA LEU A 53 2.01 6.06 5.34
C LEU A 53 1.12 5.60 4.17
N VAL A 54 1.69 4.81 3.28
CA VAL A 54 1.03 4.33 2.05
C VAL A 54 1.57 2.94 1.70
N GLY A 55 0.71 2.11 1.13
CA GLY A 55 1.09 0.80 0.61
C GLY A 55 0.24 -0.33 1.17
N GLN A 56 0.68 -1.56 0.92
CA GLN A 56 -0.09 -2.77 1.22
C GLN A 56 -0.27 -3.07 2.72
N SER A 57 0.62 -2.51 3.56
CA SER A 57 0.59 -2.68 5.01
C SER A 57 -0.34 -1.68 5.71
N TYR A 58 -0.93 -0.73 4.98
CA TYR A 58 -1.75 0.36 5.51
C TYR A 58 -3.19 0.27 4.98
N GLN A 59 -4.12 1.03 5.56
CA GLN A 59 -5.51 1.08 5.10
C GLN A 59 -5.54 1.37 3.58
N PRO A 60 -6.27 0.60 2.75
CA PRO A 60 -7.26 -0.44 3.03
C PRO A 60 -6.75 -1.90 2.95
N GLY A 61 -5.44 -2.14 2.78
CA GLY A 61 -4.82 -3.45 2.81
C GLY A 61 -4.01 -3.81 1.55
N ALA A 62 -3.74 -5.10 1.38
CA ALA A 62 -2.91 -5.62 0.30
C ALA A 62 -3.67 -5.85 -1.01
N GLY A 63 -2.90 -6.00 -2.10
CA GLY A 63 -3.40 -6.13 -3.47
C GLY A 63 -3.37 -4.81 -4.22
N LEU A 64 -3.19 -4.87 -5.55
CA LEU A 64 -3.02 -3.68 -6.40
C LEU A 64 -4.16 -2.65 -6.24
N PRO A 65 -5.46 -3.03 -6.26
CA PRO A 65 -6.54 -2.06 -6.05
C PRO A 65 -6.47 -1.38 -4.68
N SER A 66 -6.15 -2.15 -3.64
CA SER A 66 -6.06 -1.65 -2.26
C SER A 66 -4.89 -0.68 -2.10
N VAL A 67 -3.72 -1.00 -2.67
CA VAL A 67 -2.54 -0.13 -2.65
C VAL A 67 -2.82 1.19 -3.37
N MET A 68 -3.48 1.14 -4.53
CA MET A 68 -3.89 2.35 -5.27
C MET A 68 -4.86 3.21 -4.45
N MET A 69 -5.81 2.58 -3.76
CA MET A 69 -6.73 3.28 -2.88
C MET A 69 -6.02 3.87 -1.66
N SER A 70 -5.05 3.15 -1.08
CA SER A 70 -4.20 3.64 0.01
C SER A 70 -3.49 4.93 -0.42
N ALA A 71 -2.89 4.96 -1.61
CA ALA A 71 -2.25 6.14 -2.16
C ALA A 71 -3.22 7.31 -2.33
N LYS A 72 -4.43 7.05 -2.83
CA LYS A 72 -5.48 8.08 -2.97
C LYS A 72 -5.91 8.66 -1.63
N ILE A 73 -6.07 7.83 -0.60
CA ILE A 73 -6.41 8.27 0.76
C ILE A 73 -5.28 9.13 1.33
N THR A 74 -4.04 8.66 1.24
CA THR A 74 -2.87 9.39 1.73
C THR A 74 -2.73 10.76 1.06
N ALA A 75 -2.89 10.83 -0.27
CA ALA A 75 -2.84 12.09 -1.00
C ALA A 75 -3.93 13.09 -0.55
N ARG A 76 -5.14 12.60 -0.26
CA ARG A 76 -6.23 13.44 0.27
C ARG A 76 -5.93 13.96 1.68
N LEU A 77 -5.35 13.13 2.55
CA LEU A 77 -4.95 13.54 3.90
C LEU A 77 -3.87 14.62 3.86
N ILE A 78 -2.86 14.46 2.98
CA ILE A 78 -1.83 15.47 2.76
C ILE A 78 -2.45 16.77 2.24
N ALA A 79 -3.33 16.69 1.24
CA ALA A 79 -3.98 17.87 0.67
C ALA A 79 -4.82 18.62 1.71
N HIS A 80 -5.58 17.90 2.55
CA HIS A 80 -6.34 18.47 3.65
C HIS A 80 -5.42 19.18 4.66
N ASP A 81 -4.36 18.51 5.12
CA ASP A 81 -3.44 19.07 6.12
C ASP A 81 -2.63 20.27 5.59
N LEU A 82 -2.45 20.38 4.28
CA LEU A 82 -1.84 21.54 3.62
C LEU A 82 -2.85 22.63 3.21
N GLY A 83 -4.15 22.45 3.47
CA GLY A 83 -5.20 23.40 3.08
C GLY A 83 -5.47 23.48 1.57
N LEU A 84 -5.12 22.44 0.82
CA LEU A 84 -5.24 22.33 -0.64
C LEU A 84 -6.60 21.75 -1.10
N GLU A 85 -7.64 21.79 -0.27
CA GLU A 85 -8.94 21.14 -0.51
C GLU A 85 -9.68 21.63 -1.77
N LYS A 86 -9.24 22.75 -2.35
CA LYS A 86 -9.73 23.29 -3.63
C LYS A 86 -8.93 22.84 -4.86
N ALA A 87 -8.19 21.73 -4.79
CA ALA A 87 -7.54 21.18 -5.98
C ALA A 87 -8.62 20.79 -7.03
N PRO A 88 -8.50 21.23 -8.29
CA PRO A 88 -9.57 21.10 -9.27
C PRO A 88 -9.93 19.63 -9.53
N LYS A 89 -11.22 19.37 -9.77
CA LYS A 89 -11.83 18.04 -10.02
C LYS A 89 -11.07 17.16 -11.03
N GLY A 90 -10.26 17.76 -11.91
CA GLY A 90 -9.43 17.06 -12.89
C GLY A 90 -8.36 16.12 -12.33
N LEU A 91 -7.94 16.24 -11.06
CA LEU A 91 -7.01 15.28 -10.44
C LEU A 91 -7.71 13.99 -9.94
N LEU A 92 -9.04 14.04 -9.76
CA LEU A 92 -9.84 12.93 -9.22
C LEU A 92 -10.49 12.05 -10.29
N GLU A 93 -10.62 12.56 -11.52
CA GLU A 93 -11.29 11.90 -12.66
C GLU A 93 -10.32 11.39 -13.74
N ALA A 94 -9.01 11.53 -13.54
CA ALA A 94 -8.02 11.01 -14.47
C ALA A 94 -7.80 9.50 -14.28
N ARG A 95 -8.56 8.74 -15.10
CA ARG A 95 -8.22 7.47 -15.78
C ARG A 95 -8.72 6.18 -15.13
N GLY A 96 -9.95 5.83 -15.52
CA GLY A 96 -10.62 4.54 -15.36
C GLY A 96 -12.12 4.72 -15.46
#